data_AF-A0A061QD15-F1
#
_entry.id   AF-A0A061QD15-F1
#
_cell.length_a   1.000
_cell.length_b   1.000
_cell.length_c   1.000
_cell.angle_alpha   90.00
_cell.angle_beta   90.00
_cell.angle_gamma   90.00
#
_symmetry.space_group_name_H-M   'P 1'
#
loop_
_entity.id
_entity.type
_entity.pdbx_description
1 polymer ?
#
loop_
_entity_poly.entity_id
_entity_poly.type
_entity_poly.pdbx_seq_one_letter_code
_entity_poly.pdbx_strand_id
1 'polypeptide(L)'
;MILKKWFAGLLALSLSGAAVTVQAQNQAENQAVDLSDPENTLYLDLETGRVTIQLRPDKAPNSVERIRTLVRRGFYDGLIFHRVIPGFMAQGGDPAGNGSGGSELPDLKAEFSDLLHLRGTMAMARADSPDSANSQFYITFSRISNLDNKYTIIGRVVSGMEHVDALAVGEPPVEPSKIIKMSLASDSADQNKSAQSANQ
;
A
#
# COMPACT_ATOMS: atom_id res chain seq x y z
N MET A 1 -59.89 48.50 3.01
CA MET A 1 -59.26 47.51 3.90
C MET A 1 -58.08 46.89 3.16
N ILE A 2 -56.87 47.35 3.50
CA ILE A 2 -55.51 46.83 3.22
C ILE A 2 -55.01 46.78 1.75
N LEU A 3 -54.32 47.86 1.39
CA LEU A 3 -53.21 47.95 0.43
C LEU A 3 -51.99 47.12 0.91
N LYS A 4 -51.32 46.37 0.01
CA LYS A 4 -49.92 45.92 0.14
C LYS A 4 -49.30 45.91 -1.27
N LYS A 5 -48.49 46.92 -1.63
CA LYS A 5 -47.02 47.04 -1.48
C LYS A 5 -46.20 46.18 -2.47
N TRP A 6 -45.45 46.94 -3.28
CA TRP A 6 -44.37 46.68 -4.23
C TRP A 6 -43.26 45.70 -3.78
N PHE A 7 -42.58 45.06 -4.75
CA PHE A 7 -41.11 44.92 -4.93
C PHE A 7 -40.89 44.20 -6.29
N ALA A 8 -40.51 44.90 -7.37
CA ALA A 8 -39.14 45.21 -7.78
C ALA A 8 -38.23 43.96 -7.92
N GLY A 9 -37.74 43.75 -9.14
CA GLY A 9 -37.11 42.52 -9.57
C GLY A 9 -35.66 42.33 -9.10
N LEU A 10 -35.24 41.07 -9.20
CA LEU A 10 -33.84 40.67 -9.20
C LEU A 10 -33.68 39.58 -10.27
N LEU A 11 -33.04 39.95 -11.37
CA LEU A 11 -32.61 39.04 -12.41
C LEU A 11 -31.38 38.30 -11.88
N ALA A 12 -31.55 37.08 -11.40
CA ALA A 12 -30.42 36.23 -11.04
C ALA A 12 -29.75 35.70 -12.32
N LEU A 13 -28.63 36.30 -12.70
CA LEU A 13 -27.75 35.76 -13.73
C LEU A 13 -27.06 34.52 -13.15
N SER A 14 -27.57 33.33 -13.45
CA SER A 14 -26.92 32.08 -13.09
C SER A 14 -25.64 31.91 -13.94
N LEU A 15 -24.47 32.21 -13.37
CA LEU A 15 -23.22 31.72 -13.94
C LEU A 15 -23.13 30.21 -13.69
N SER A 16 -23.29 29.46 -14.76
CA SER A 16 -23.06 28.02 -14.87
C SER A 16 -21.60 27.69 -14.52
N GLY A 17 -21.33 27.34 -13.26
CA GLY A 17 -20.01 26.93 -12.77
C GLY A 17 -19.72 25.43 -12.89
N ALA A 18 -20.26 24.74 -13.90
CA ALA A 18 -20.11 23.28 -14.07
C ALA A 18 -19.02 22.87 -15.08
N ALA A 19 -18.08 23.76 -15.38
CA ALA A 19 -16.96 23.49 -16.29
C ALA A 19 -15.59 23.57 -15.59
N VAL A 20 -15.55 23.46 -14.26
CA VAL A 20 -14.29 23.15 -13.56
C VAL A 20 -14.00 21.67 -13.80
N THR A 21 -13.34 21.45 -14.95
CA THR A 21 -12.30 20.45 -15.19
C THR A 21 -12.68 18.97 -15.14
N VAL A 22 -13.47 18.51 -16.11
CA VAL A 22 -13.38 17.12 -16.62
C VAL A 22 -11.95 16.84 -17.15
N GLN A 23 -11.24 17.88 -17.62
CA GLN A 23 -9.86 17.77 -18.09
C GLN A 23 -8.82 17.45 -16.99
N ALA A 24 -9.04 17.86 -15.74
CA ALA A 24 -8.10 17.54 -14.65
C ALA A 24 -8.26 16.09 -14.17
N GLN A 25 -9.47 15.52 -14.25
CA GLN A 25 -9.71 14.11 -13.91
C GLN A 25 -9.17 13.18 -14.99
N ASN A 26 -9.33 13.54 -16.27
CA ASN A 26 -8.85 12.72 -17.40
C ASN A 26 -7.31 12.69 -17.53
N GLN A 27 -6.57 13.59 -16.89
CA GLN A 27 -5.10 13.59 -16.91
C GLN A 27 -4.49 12.61 -15.92
N ALA A 28 -5.18 12.29 -14.81
CA ALA A 28 -4.69 11.33 -13.83
C ALA A 28 -4.84 9.86 -14.29
N GLU A 29 -5.82 9.57 -15.17
CA GLU A 29 -6.09 8.21 -15.66
C GLU A 29 -5.18 7.77 -16.82
N ASN A 30 -4.48 8.69 -17.49
CA ASN A 30 -3.79 8.42 -18.75
C ASN A 30 -2.26 8.53 -18.70
N GLN A 31 -1.68 8.56 -17.50
CA GLN A 31 -0.24 8.38 -17.32
C GLN A 31 0.02 6.90 -16.99
N ALA A 32 0.66 6.18 -17.91
CA ALA A 32 1.19 4.86 -17.59
C ALA A 32 2.12 5.00 -16.38
N VAL A 33 1.86 4.24 -15.31
CA VAL A 33 2.72 4.27 -14.12
C VAL A 33 4.12 3.84 -14.52
N ASP A 34 5.08 4.73 -14.28
CA ASP A 34 6.49 4.42 -14.43
C ASP A 34 6.93 3.51 -13.29
N LEU A 35 7.00 2.21 -13.56
CA LEU A 35 7.47 1.23 -12.58
C LEU A 35 8.96 1.41 -12.24
N SER A 36 9.72 2.16 -13.05
CA SER A 36 11.11 2.50 -12.75
C SER A 36 11.25 3.66 -11.75
N ASP A 37 10.15 4.34 -11.42
CA ASP A 37 10.12 5.36 -10.37
C ASP A 37 10.55 4.73 -9.02
N PRO A 38 11.58 5.26 -8.36
CA PRO A 38 12.00 4.81 -7.03
C PRO A 38 10.89 4.87 -5.96
N GLU A 39 9.84 5.69 -6.12
CA GLU A 39 8.63 5.69 -5.26
C GLU A 39 7.78 4.41 -5.39
N ASN A 40 8.01 3.63 -6.46
CA ASN A 40 7.34 2.37 -6.71
C ASN A 40 8.20 1.15 -6.31
N THR A 41 9.37 1.38 -5.71
CA THR A 41 10.25 0.31 -5.22
C THR A 41 10.33 0.32 -3.71
N LEU A 42 9.88 -0.77 -3.09
CA LEU A 42 9.92 -1.01 -1.65
C LEU A 42 11.07 -1.97 -1.30
N TYR A 43 11.92 -1.57 -0.37
CA TYR A 43 12.91 -2.42 0.26
C TYR A 43 12.40 -2.95 1.59
N LEU A 44 12.42 -4.26 1.73
CA LEU A 44 12.17 -4.98 2.97
C LEU A 44 13.49 -5.65 3.40
N ASP A 45 14.10 -5.10 4.45
CA ASP A 45 15.32 -5.63 5.03
C ASP A 45 14.97 -6.65 6.13
N LEU A 46 15.43 -7.88 5.93
CA LEU A 46 15.34 -8.99 6.88
C LEU A 46 16.73 -9.32 7.40
N GLU A 47 16.81 -10.11 8.48
CA GLU A 47 18.09 -10.60 9.01
C GLU A 47 18.90 -11.39 7.97
N THR A 48 18.21 -12.09 7.07
CA THR A 48 18.83 -12.90 6.02
C THR A 48 19.25 -12.11 4.79
N GLY A 49 18.75 -10.87 4.62
CA GLY A 49 19.03 -10.02 3.47
C GLY A 49 17.85 -9.18 3.00
N ARG A 50 18.04 -8.49 1.86
CA ARG A 50 17.08 -7.51 1.32
C ARG A 50 16.15 -8.13 0.28
N VAL A 51 14.86 -7.88 0.46
CA VAL A 51 13.81 -8.18 -0.52
C VAL A 51 13.42 -6.88 -1.23
N THR A 52 13.45 -6.89 -2.56
CA THR A 52 12.98 -5.76 -3.39
C THR A 52 11.60 -6.07 -3.93
N ILE A 53 10.66 -5.17 -3.68
CA ILE A 53 9.24 -5.31 -4.05
C ILE A 53 8.86 -4.15 -4.97
N GLN A 54 8.33 -4.48 -6.15
CA GLN A 54 7.74 -3.52 -7.07
C GLN A 54 6.27 -3.29 -6.70
N LEU A 55 5.92 -2.06 -6.34
CA LEU A 55 4.57 -1.62 -6.02
C LEU A 55 3.75 -1.33 -7.29
N ARG A 56 2.42 -1.41 -7.18
CA ARG A 56 1.45 -1.26 -8.28
C ARG A 56 0.40 -0.20 -7.97
N PRO A 57 0.77 1.10 -7.89
CA PRO A 57 -0.19 2.17 -7.65
C PRO A 57 -1.21 2.32 -8.80
N ASP A 58 -0.93 1.78 -9.99
CA ASP A 58 -1.89 1.68 -11.10
C ASP A 58 -3.05 0.73 -10.82
N LYS A 59 -2.90 -0.20 -9.87
CA LYS A 59 -3.92 -1.20 -9.52
C LYS A 59 -4.51 -1.00 -8.14
N ALA A 60 -3.73 -0.50 -7.19
CA ALA A 60 -4.15 -0.28 -5.81
C ALA A 60 -3.58 1.04 -5.25
N PRO A 61 -3.98 2.21 -5.79
CA PRO A 61 -3.38 3.50 -5.47
C PRO A 61 -3.49 3.85 -3.97
N ASN A 62 -4.65 3.63 -3.33
CA ASN A 62 -4.84 3.99 -1.93
C ASN A 62 -4.08 3.05 -0.99
N SER A 63 -4.04 1.77 -1.33
CA SER A 63 -3.30 0.77 -0.55
C SER A 63 -1.80 0.95 -0.67
N VAL A 64 -1.29 1.28 -1.87
CA VAL A 64 0.12 1.63 -2.06
C VAL A 64 0.47 2.90 -1.28
N GLU A 65 -0.37 3.93 -1.32
CA GLU A 65 -0.14 5.15 -0.56
C GLU A 65 -0.15 4.91 0.96
N ARG A 66 -1.02 4.01 1.44
CA ARG A 66 -1.00 3.55 2.83
C ARG A 66 0.34 2.93 3.20
N ILE A 67 0.85 2.01 2.38
CA ILE A 67 2.15 1.37 2.62
C ILE A 67 3.25 2.43 2.66
N ARG A 68 3.32 3.35 1.69
CA ARG A 68 4.32 4.43 1.68
C ARG A 68 4.26 5.28 2.94
N THR A 69 3.06 5.67 3.35
CA THR A 69 2.83 6.46 4.56
C THR A 69 3.35 5.74 5.80
N LEU A 70 3.03 4.46 5.97
CA LEU A 70 3.44 3.67 7.13
C LEU A 70 4.95 3.39 7.13
N VAL A 71 5.52 3.08 5.97
CA VAL A 71 6.97 2.92 5.77
C VAL A 71 7.73 4.18 6.18
N ARG A 72 7.32 5.35 5.69
CA ARG A 72 7.97 6.63 6.03
C ARG A 72 7.84 7.01 7.51
N ARG A 73 6.81 6.49 8.20
CA ARG A 73 6.65 6.64 9.66
C ARG A 73 7.48 5.64 10.46
N GLY A 74 8.22 4.74 9.81
CA GLY A 74 8.95 3.65 10.48
C GLY A 74 8.03 2.62 11.14
N PHE A 75 6.75 2.55 10.74
CA PHE A 75 5.74 1.73 11.40
C PHE A 75 6.08 0.23 11.38
N TYR A 76 6.69 -0.25 10.30
CA TYR A 76 6.99 -1.67 10.10
C TYR A 76 8.29 -2.11 10.77
N ASP A 77 9.14 -1.18 11.17
CA ASP A 77 10.47 -1.50 11.70
C ASP A 77 10.35 -2.22 13.04
N GLY A 78 10.99 -3.40 13.13
CA GLY A 78 10.94 -4.28 14.29
C GLY A 78 9.70 -5.17 14.39
N LEU A 79 8.68 -4.99 13.52
CA LEU A 79 7.52 -5.87 13.49
C LEU A 79 7.89 -7.27 13.00
N ILE A 80 7.08 -8.26 13.38
CA ILE A 80 7.32 -9.68 13.06
C ILE A 80 6.44 -10.17 11.90
N PHE A 81 6.91 -11.24 11.25
CA PHE A 81 6.05 -12.14 10.49
C PHE A 81 5.37 -13.11 11.44
N HIS A 82 4.18 -12.73 11.92
CA HIS A 82 3.44 -13.48 12.93
C HIS A 82 2.76 -14.74 12.37
N ARG A 83 2.70 -14.90 11.04
CA ARG A 83 2.03 -16.05 10.42
C ARG A 83 2.71 -16.44 9.12
N VAL A 84 3.36 -17.59 9.10
CA VAL A 84 4.13 -18.10 7.95
C VAL A 84 3.77 -19.55 7.70
N ILE A 85 3.17 -19.81 6.54
CA ILE A 85 2.70 -21.15 6.14
C ILE A 85 3.37 -21.55 4.84
N PRO A 86 4.24 -22.59 4.86
CA PRO A 86 4.90 -23.10 3.67
C PRO A 86 3.92 -23.42 2.54
N GLY A 87 4.28 -23.01 1.32
CA GLY A 87 3.44 -23.20 0.13
C GLY A 87 2.23 -22.26 0.04
N PHE A 88 1.95 -21.47 1.08
CA PHE A 88 0.87 -20.49 1.09
C PHE A 88 1.43 -19.06 1.16
N MET A 89 1.66 -18.48 2.34
CA MET A 89 2.15 -17.10 2.46
C MET A 89 2.93 -16.84 3.74
N ALA A 90 3.62 -15.71 3.77
CA ALA A 90 4.18 -15.07 4.95
C ALA A 90 3.44 -13.74 5.19
N GLN A 91 2.81 -13.60 6.35
CA GLN A 91 2.02 -12.43 6.75
C GLN A 91 2.68 -11.69 7.90
N GLY A 92 2.71 -10.36 7.78
CA GLY A 92 3.32 -9.42 8.72
C GLY A 92 2.56 -8.09 8.77
N GLY A 93 3.19 -7.06 9.34
CA GLY A 93 2.59 -5.72 9.44
C GLY A 93 1.56 -5.55 10.56
N ASP A 94 1.58 -6.44 11.55
CA ASP A 94 0.74 -6.39 12.74
C ASP A 94 1.56 -5.90 13.96
N PRO A 95 1.24 -4.73 14.55
CA PRO A 95 1.90 -4.24 15.76
C PRO A 95 1.60 -5.06 17.02
N ALA A 96 0.49 -5.81 17.06
CA ALA A 96 0.18 -6.70 18.17
C ALA A 96 0.90 -8.06 18.06
N GLY A 97 1.39 -8.42 16.87
CA GLY A 97 2.12 -9.66 16.60
C GLY A 97 1.28 -10.94 16.73
N ASN A 98 -0.05 -10.85 16.79
CA ASN A 98 -0.96 -11.97 17.04
C ASN A 98 -2.10 -12.09 16.01
N GLY A 99 -2.07 -11.25 14.96
CA GLY A 99 -3.03 -11.16 13.87
C GLY A 99 -4.14 -10.13 14.09
N SER A 100 -4.30 -9.53 15.28
CA SER A 100 -5.45 -8.66 15.59
C SER A 100 -5.18 -7.16 15.52
N GLY A 101 -3.92 -6.72 15.35
CA GLY A 101 -3.57 -5.30 15.36
C GLY A 101 -3.60 -4.66 13.97
N GLY A 102 -3.48 -3.33 13.99
CA GLY A 102 -3.45 -2.47 12.82
C GLY A 102 -2.82 -1.12 13.17
N SER A 103 -2.61 -0.28 12.17
CA SER A 103 -2.21 1.11 12.38
C SER A 103 -3.36 1.95 12.93
N GLU A 104 -3.06 3.16 13.40
CA GLU A 104 -4.07 4.14 13.83
C GLU A 104 -4.88 4.76 12.67
N LEU A 105 -4.52 4.45 11.41
CA LEU A 105 -5.22 4.95 10.23
C LEU A 105 -6.52 4.15 10.01
N PRO A 106 -7.54 4.74 9.37
CA PRO A 106 -8.80 4.04 9.09
C PRO A 106 -8.58 2.86 8.13
N ASP A 107 -9.55 1.95 8.10
CA ASP A 107 -9.53 0.85 7.13
C ASP A 107 -9.65 1.35 5.69
N LEU A 108 -9.07 0.58 4.78
CA LEU A 108 -9.04 0.83 3.35
C LEU A 108 -10.21 0.11 2.67
N LYS A 109 -10.82 0.80 1.71
CA LYS A 109 -11.69 0.13 0.73
C LYS A 109 -10.88 -0.84 -0.12
N ALA A 110 -11.49 -1.95 -0.50
CA ALA A 110 -10.89 -2.92 -1.39
C ALA A 110 -10.61 -2.31 -2.79
N GLU A 111 -9.44 -2.64 -3.35
CA GLU A 111 -9.00 -2.23 -4.70
C GLU A 111 -8.69 -3.51 -5.50
N PHE A 112 -9.74 -4.30 -5.76
CA PHE A 112 -9.58 -5.55 -6.51
C PHE A 112 -9.21 -5.28 -7.98
N SER A 113 -8.38 -6.14 -8.55
CA SER A 113 -7.85 -5.97 -9.91
C SER A 113 -7.74 -7.31 -10.66
N ASP A 114 -7.31 -7.24 -11.91
CA ASP A 114 -6.99 -8.36 -12.81
C ASP A 114 -5.66 -9.06 -12.47
N LEU A 115 -4.94 -8.60 -11.44
CA LEU A 115 -3.72 -9.23 -10.99
C LEU A 115 -4.00 -10.59 -10.32
N LEU A 116 -3.04 -11.51 -10.49
CA LEU A 116 -3.11 -12.85 -9.94
C LEU A 116 -2.16 -13.00 -8.76
N HIS A 117 -2.56 -13.76 -7.74
CA HIS A 117 -1.68 -14.20 -6.65
C HIS A 117 -0.71 -15.27 -7.16
N LEU A 118 0.39 -14.84 -7.77
CA LEU A 118 1.51 -15.68 -8.17
C LEU A 118 2.56 -15.69 -7.05
N ARG A 119 3.54 -16.59 -7.12
CA ARG A 119 4.70 -16.54 -6.21
C ARG A 119 5.31 -15.13 -6.18
N GLY A 120 5.55 -14.63 -4.97
CA GLY A 120 6.10 -13.30 -4.71
C GLY A 120 5.07 -12.17 -4.74
N THR A 121 3.79 -12.43 -5.01
CA THR A 121 2.75 -11.39 -4.93
C THR A 121 2.64 -10.89 -3.48
N MET A 122 2.66 -9.57 -3.31
CA MET A 122 2.39 -8.86 -2.06
C MET A 122 0.98 -8.27 -2.10
N ALA A 123 0.18 -8.54 -1.08
CA ALA A 123 -1.21 -8.09 -0.98
C ALA A 123 -1.58 -7.70 0.46
N MET A 124 -2.62 -6.89 0.61
CA MET A 124 -3.14 -6.47 1.91
C MET A 124 -3.92 -7.61 2.57
N ALA A 125 -3.62 -7.87 3.85
CA ALA A 125 -4.48 -8.71 4.69
C ALA A 125 -5.69 -7.91 5.17
N ARG A 126 -6.78 -8.62 5.49
CA ARG A 126 -8.05 -8.04 5.96
C ARG A 126 -8.79 -9.03 6.85
N ALA A 127 -9.71 -8.51 7.65
CA ALA A 127 -10.73 -9.31 8.33
C ALA A 127 -11.85 -9.72 7.35
N ASP A 128 -13.00 -10.16 7.86
CA ASP A 128 -14.10 -10.69 7.05
C ASP A 128 -14.64 -9.68 6.04
N SER A 129 -14.72 -8.40 6.43
CA SER A 129 -15.15 -7.33 5.53
C SER A 129 -14.10 -7.09 4.43
N PRO A 130 -14.50 -7.00 3.15
CA PRO A 130 -13.59 -6.59 2.05
C PRO A 130 -12.87 -5.27 2.34
N ASP A 131 -13.54 -4.33 3.01
CA ASP A 131 -13.07 -2.98 3.30
C ASP A 131 -12.45 -2.86 4.71
N SER A 132 -11.78 -3.92 5.19
CA SER A 132 -11.14 -3.95 6.53
C SER A 132 -9.61 -4.08 6.48
N ALA A 133 -9.01 -3.88 5.30
CA ALA A 133 -7.56 -3.85 5.19
C ALA A 133 -7.00 -2.63 5.92
N ASN A 134 -5.93 -2.80 6.70
CA ASN A 134 -5.35 -1.71 7.49
C ASN A 134 -3.83 -1.53 7.25
N SER A 135 -3.00 -2.27 7.98
CA SER A 135 -1.53 -2.23 7.88
C SER A 135 -0.91 -3.60 7.58
N GLN A 136 -1.65 -4.68 7.83
CA GLN A 136 -1.13 -6.03 7.62
C GLN A 136 -1.05 -6.35 6.13
N PHE A 137 0.01 -7.07 5.74
CA PHE A 137 0.24 -7.55 4.39
C PHE A 137 0.72 -9.00 4.41
N TYR A 138 0.67 -9.66 3.25
CA TYR A 138 1.28 -10.96 3.06
C TYR A 138 2.02 -11.06 1.73
N ILE A 139 3.04 -11.92 1.69
CA ILE A 139 3.78 -12.32 0.49
C ILE A 139 3.54 -13.80 0.24
N THR A 140 3.14 -14.14 -0.98
CA THR A 140 2.76 -15.51 -1.35
C THR A 140 3.96 -16.35 -1.78
N PHE A 141 4.02 -17.61 -1.33
CA PHE A 141 5.09 -18.55 -1.70
C PHE A 141 4.84 -19.26 -3.02
N SER A 142 3.59 -19.32 -3.47
CA SER A 142 3.14 -20.08 -4.63
C SER A 142 1.94 -19.41 -5.33
N ARG A 143 1.38 -20.06 -6.35
CA ARG A 143 0.13 -19.64 -6.99
C ARG A 143 -1.07 -19.93 -6.07
N ILE A 144 -1.89 -18.92 -5.79
CA ILE A 144 -3.05 -19.05 -4.91
C ILE A 144 -4.31 -18.47 -5.59
N SER A 145 -4.94 -19.25 -6.46
CA SER A 145 -6.08 -18.78 -7.28
C SER A 145 -7.34 -18.46 -6.48
N ASN A 146 -7.53 -19.04 -5.30
CA ASN A 146 -8.72 -18.80 -4.49
C ASN A 146 -8.77 -17.40 -3.83
N LEU A 147 -7.65 -16.66 -3.83
CA LEU A 147 -7.54 -15.29 -3.31
C LEU A 147 -7.70 -14.21 -4.39
N ASP A 148 -7.64 -14.56 -5.67
CA ASP A 148 -7.77 -13.59 -6.76
C ASP A 148 -9.11 -12.86 -6.71
N ASN A 149 -9.09 -11.56 -7.00
CA ASN A 149 -10.26 -10.68 -6.97
C ASN A 149 -11.00 -10.67 -5.60
N LYS A 150 -10.33 -11.07 -4.51
CA LYS A 150 -10.85 -11.06 -3.13
C LYS A 150 -9.94 -10.34 -2.12
N TYR A 151 -8.73 -10.03 -2.54
CA TYR A 151 -7.71 -9.33 -1.77
C TYR A 151 -7.00 -8.31 -2.67
N THR A 152 -6.66 -7.16 -2.10
CA THR A 152 -5.99 -6.08 -2.81
C THR A 152 -4.51 -6.41 -2.99
N ILE A 153 -4.11 -6.72 -4.23
CA ILE A 153 -2.70 -6.88 -4.60
C ILE A 153 -2.06 -5.50 -4.75
N ILE A 154 -0.95 -5.27 -4.04
CA ILE A 154 -0.25 -3.99 -4.00
C ILE A 154 1.12 -4.02 -4.66
N GLY A 155 1.67 -5.21 -4.92
CA GLY A 155 2.99 -5.34 -5.52
C GLY A 155 3.44 -6.78 -5.70
N ARG A 156 4.71 -6.93 -6.06
CA ARG A 156 5.38 -8.23 -6.19
C ARG A 156 6.86 -8.13 -5.85
N VAL A 157 7.40 -9.18 -5.26
CA VAL A 157 8.84 -9.38 -5.12
C VAL A 157 9.46 -9.46 -6.52
N VAL A 158 10.53 -8.69 -6.73
CA VAL A 158 11.34 -8.69 -7.97
C VAL A 158 12.78 -9.15 -7.72
N SER A 159 13.24 -9.16 -6.47
CA SER A 159 14.53 -9.71 -6.04
C SER A 159 14.49 -10.11 -4.56
N GLY A 160 15.31 -11.08 -4.15
CA GLY A 160 15.46 -11.50 -2.75
C GLY A 160 14.34 -12.42 -2.24
N MET A 161 13.68 -13.17 -3.11
CA MET A 161 12.60 -14.09 -2.70
C MET A 161 13.11 -15.20 -1.76
N GLU A 162 14.37 -15.60 -1.89
CA GLU A 162 15.06 -16.56 -1.02
C GLU A 162 15.09 -16.13 0.45
N HIS A 163 15.05 -14.81 0.73
CA HIS A 163 14.97 -14.29 2.09
C HIS A 163 13.56 -14.41 2.66
N VAL A 164 12.54 -14.31 1.82
CA VAL A 164 11.14 -14.58 2.21
C VAL A 164 10.95 -16.08 2.47
N ASP A 165 11.54 -16.94 1.64
CA ASP A 165 11.49 -18.41 1.82
C ASP A 165 12.18 -18.87 3.12
N ALA A 166 13.14 -18.07 3.63
CA ALA A 166 13.88 -18.36 4.85
C ALA A 166 13.17 -17.92 6.15
N LEU A 167 11.99 -17.30 6.06
CA LEU A 167 11.23 -16.85 7.23
C LEU A 167 10.83 -18.03 8.13
N ALA A 168 10.89 -17.81 9.44
CA ALA A 168 10.50 -18.80 10.43
C ALA A 168 9.03 -19.22 10.28
N VAL A 169 8.77 -20.52 10.23
CA VAL A 169 7.44 -21.10 9.99
C VAL A 169 6.62 -21.17 11.28
N GLY A 170 5.32 -20.86 11.21
CA GLY A 170 4.37 -21.04 12.31
C GLY A 170 3.20 -20.05 12.31
N GLU A 171 2.24 -20.28 13.21
CA GLU A 171 1.03 -19.47 13.40
C GLU A 171 0.70 -19.26 14.90
N PRO A 172 1.53 -18.55 15.69
CA PRO A 172 2.78 -17.88 15.29
C PRO A 172 4.02 -18.80 15.35
N PRO A 173 5.13 -18.43 14.69
CA PRO A 173 6.42 -19.11 14.87
C PRO A 173 6.91 -19.00 16.33
N VAL A 174 7.73 -19.98 16.76
CA VAL A 174 8.35 -19.96 18.10
C VAL A 174 9.34 -18.79 18.24
N GLU A 175 10.14 -18.57 17.20
CA GLU A 175 11.06 -17.43 17.06
C GLU A 175 10.72 -16.70 15.75
N PRO A 176 9.75 -15.75 15.77
CA PRO A 176 9.32 -15.07 14.56
C PRO A 176 10.43 -14.21 13.95
N SER A 177 10.60 -14.32 12.64
CA SER A 177 11.48 -13.43 11.86
C SER A 177 10.96 -11.98 11.90
N LYS A 178 11.89 -11.03 11.93
CA LYS A 178 11.60 -9.59 12.05
C LYS A 178 11.84 -8.84 10.74
N ILE A 179 11.04 -7.80 10.54
CA ILE A 179 11.33 -6.71 9.62
C ILE A 179 12.39 -5.85 10.30
N ILE A 180 13.63 -5.92 9.82
CA ILE A 180 14.72 -5.07 10.36
C ILE A 180 14.46 -3.62 9.98
N LYS A 181 14.10 -3.41 8.71
CA LYS A 181 13.69 -2.10 8.21
C LYS A 181 12.80 -2.26 6.99
N MET A 182 11.83 -1.36 6.84
CA MET A 182 11.15 -1.17 5.56
C MET A 182 11.36 0.26 5.06
N SER A 183 11.67 0.44 3.77
CA SER A 183 11.98 1.76 3.20
C SER A 183 11.66 1.83 1.71
N LEU A 184 11.47 3.05 1.18
CA LEU A 184 11.33 3.27 -0.26
C LEU A 184 12.71 3.53 -0.89
N ALA A 185 12.86 3.13 -2.16
CA ALA A 185 14.12 3.36 -2.88
C ALA A 185 14.39 4.86 -3.09
N SER A 186 13.36 5.68 -3.24
CA SER A 186 13.46 7.15 -3.33
C SER A 186 14.12 7.76 -2.09
N ASP A 187 13.68 7.35 -0.90
CA ASP A 187 14.21 7.87 0.36
C ASP A 187 15.71 7.50 0.55
N SER A 188 16.19 6.43 -0.07
CA SER A 188 17.61 6.05 -0.05
C SER A 188 18.47 6.86 -1.04
N ALA A 189 17.90 7.25 -2.18
CA ALA A 189 18.59 8.07 -3.18
C ALA A 189 18.85 9.50 -2.66
N ASP A 190 17.92 10.03 -1.87
CA ASP A 190 18.04 11.38 -1.30
C ASP A 190 19.11 11.47 -0.21
N GLN A 191 19.31 10.41 0.58
CA GLN A 191 20.39 10.33 1.57
C GLN A 191 21.79 10.34 0.92
N ASN A 192 21.94 9.70 -0.25
CA ASN A 192 23.20 9.72 -0.98
C ASN A 192 23.49 11.09 -1.60
N LYS A 193 22.47 11.80 -2.09
CA LYS A 193 22.63 13.18 -2.62
C LYS A 193 22.95 14.18 -1.52
N SER A 194 22.29 14.10 -0.36
CA SER A 194 22.56 15.00 0.77
C SER A 194 23.96 14.77 1.36
N ALA A 195 24.39 13.52 1.49
CA ALA A 195 25.74 13.17 1.94
C ALA A 195 26.86 13.61 0.96
N GLN A 196 26.57 13.68 -0.34
CA GLN A 196 27.52 14.18 -1.35
C GLN A 196 27.63 15.71 -1.33
N SER A 197 26.52 16.43 -1.09
CA SER A 197 26.53 17.90 -0.98
C SER A 197 27.13 18.42 0.32
N ALA A 198 27.17 17.61 1.39
CA ALA A 198 27.77 17.99 2.67
C ALA A 198 29.31 17.79 2.73
N ASN A 199 29.88 17.14 1.72
CA ASN A 199 31.31 16.86 1.59
C ASN A 199 32.00 17.70 0.49
N GLN A 200 31.31 18.74 -0.02
CA GLN A 200 31.85 19.78 -0.91
C GLN A 200 31.86 21.12 -0.18
#